data_AF-A0A5D4TPA2-F1
#
_entry.id   AF-A0A5D4TPA2-F1
#
_cell.length_a   1.000
_cell.length_b   1.000
_cell.length_c   1.000
_cell.angle_alpha   90.00
_cell.angle_beta   90.00
_cell.angle_gamma   90.00
#
_symmetry.space_group_name_H-M   'P 1'
#
loop_
_entity.id
_entity.type
_entity.pdbx_description
1 polymer ?
#
loop_
_entity_poly.entity_id
_entity_poly.type
_entity_poly.pdbx_seq_one_letter_code
_entity_poly.pdbx_strand_id
1 'polypeptide(L)'
;MNLLKIVNFILAIILIGLAVTDLLIKSIELPTYIMPTFILVFVLLIGVDKIKSGNQIKIGKFYIAMAIIASVVSIKNLFEFLFS
;
A
#
# COMPACT_ATOMS: atom_id res chain seq x y z
N MET A 1 -0.55 14.72 17.66
CA MET A 1 -0.33 14.15 16.31
C MET A 1 -1.41 13.12 16.04
N ASN A 2 -2.10 13.19 14.89
CA ASN A 2 -3.18 12.26 14.55
C ASN A 2 -2.59 10.85 14.33
N LEU A 3 -3.11 9.82 15.00
CA LEU A 3 -2.58 8.44 14.95
C LEU A 3 -2.37 7.95 13.50
N LEU A 4 -3.31 8.27 12.60
CA LEU A 4 -3.21 7.92 11.17
C LEU A 4 -1.99 8.54 10.47
N LYS A 5 -1.62 9.78 10.82
CA LYS A 5 -0.45 10.43 10.22
C LYS A 5 0.85 9.73 10.64
N ILE A 6 0.92 9.26 11.88
CA ILE A 6 2.06 8.50 12.39
C ILE A 6 2.16 7.15 11.67
N VAL A 7 1.04 6.44 11.54
CA VAL A 7 0.98 5.16 10.83
C VAL A 7 1.38 5.33 9.36
N ASN A 8 0.86 6.35 8.66
CA ASN A 8 1.23 6.65 7.28
C ASN A 8 2.73 6.95 7.15
N PHE A 9 3.31 7.69 8.11
CA PHE A 9 4.73 8.01 8.09
C PHE A 9 5.60 6.75 8.28
N ILE A 10 5.25 5.89 9.23
CA ILE A 10 5.95 4.61 9.46
C ILE A 10 5.87 3.74 8.19
N LEU A 11 4.69 3.67 7.56
CA LEU A 11 4.54 2.93 6.31
C LEU A 11 5.37 3.54 5.17
N ALA A 12 5.45 4.86 5.05
CA ALA A 12 6.32 5.47 4.04
C ALA A 12 7.79 5.07 4.22
N ILE A 13 8.28 4.99 5.46
CA ILE A 13 9.64 4.52 5.77
C ILE A 13 9.81 3.05 5.35
N ILE A 14 8.85 2.19 5.65
CA ILE A 14 8.90 0.77 5.28
C ILE A 14 8.86 0.59 3.76
N LEU A 15 8.06 1.37 3.02
CA LEU A 15 8.02 1.37 1.56
C LEU A 15 9.39 1.68 0.96
N ILE A 16 10.03 2.73 1.45
CA ILE A 16 11.37 3.15 1.00
C ILE A 16 12.38 2.05 1.33
N GLY A 17 12.30 1.48 2.53
CA GLY A 17 13.13 0.33 2.92
C GLY A 17 12.98 -0.83 1.94
N LEU A 18 11.75 -1.28 1.68
CA LEU A 18 11.47 -2.36 0.72
C LEU A 18 12.02 -2.06 -0.68
N ALA A 19 11.77 -0.87 -1.21
CA ALA A 19 12.27 -0.47 -2.53
C ALA A 19 13.81 -0.45 -2.59
N VAL A 20 14.47 0.07 -1.56
CA VAL A 20 15.93 0.10 -1.47
C VAL A 20 16.51 -1.32 -1.35
N THR A 21 15.86 -2.19 -0.59
CA THR A 21 16.31 -3.58 -0.40
C THR A 21 16.20 -4.38 -1.70
N ASP A 22 15.07 -4.24 -2.42
CA ASP A 22 14.84 -4.90 -3.70
C ASP A 22 15.80 -4.41 -4.80
N LEU A 23 16.09 -3.10 -4.83
CA LEU A 23 17.01 -2.51 -5.81
C LEU A 23 18.49 -2.77 -5.52
N LEU A 24 18.91 -2.80 -4.25
CA LEU A 24 20.32 -2.93 -3.87
C LEU A 24 20.74 -4.37 -3.54
N ILE A 25 19.83 -5.22 -3.07
CA ILE A 25 20.14 -6.57 -2.60
C ILE A 25 19.43 -7.60 -3.48
N LYS A 26 19.98 -7.82 -4.69
CA LYS A 26 19.49 -8.84 -5.64
C LYS A 26 19.46 -10.26 -5.09
N SER A 27 20.14 -10.54 -3.99
CA SER A 27 20.18 -11.89 -3.37
C SER A 27 18.99 -12.17 -2.46
N ILE A 28 18.21 -11.16 -2.08
CA ILE A 28 16.97 -11.37 -1.32
C ILE A 28 15.84 -11.37 -2.34
N GLU A 29 15.40 -12.56 -2.74
CA GLU A 29 14.19 -12.74 -3.55
C GLU A 29 12.98 -12.38 -2.69
N LEU A 30 12.63 -11.09 -2.65
CA LEU A 30 11.37 -10.65 -2.06
C LEU A 30 10.22 -11.20 -2.89
N PRO A 31 9.22 -11.86 -2.27
CA PRO A 31 8.05 -12.29 -3.00
C PRO A 31 7.41 -11.11 -3.75
N THR A 32 7.16 -11.29 -5.04
CA THR A 32 6.69 -10.25 -5.96
C THR A 32 5.37 -9.59 -5.55
N TYR A 33 4.59 -10.23 -4.67
CA TYR A 33 3.33 -9.72 -4.13
C TYR A 33 3.49 -8.79 -2.92
N ILE A 34 4.66 -8.73 -2.26
CA ILE A 34 4.87 -7.89 -1.07
C ILE A 34 4.75 -6.41 -1.44
N MET A 35 5.44 -5.97 -2.50
CA MET A 35 5.47 -4.56 -2.89
C MET A 35 4.08 -4.05 -3.34
N PRO A 36 3.31 -4.76 -4.19
CA PRO A 36 1.92 -4.42 -4.49
C PRO A 36 1.01 -4.36 -3.25
N THR A 37 1.13 -5.34 -2.34
CA THR A 37 0.32 -5.42 -1.12
C THR A 37 0.62 -4.25 -0.18
N PHE A 38 1.90 -3.89 -0.07
CA PHE A 38 2.33 -2.75 0.71
C PHE A 38 1.73 -1.43 0.17
N ILE A 39 1.87 -1.20 -1.14
CA ILE A 39 1.36 0.01 -1.81
C ILE A 39 -0.16 0.13 -1.61
N LEU A 40 -0.89 -0.97 -1.71
CA LEU A 40 -2.33 -1.03 -1.46
C LEU A 40 -2.68 -0.53 -0.06
N VAL A 41 -2.04 -1.08 0.98
CA VAL A 41 -2.30 -0.70 2.37
C VAL A 41 -1.96 0.77 2.61
N PHE A 42 -0.85 1.24 2.04
CA PHE A 42 -0.44 2.63 2.12
C PHE A 42 -1.45 3.59 1.47
N VAL A 43 -1.91 3.29 0.26
CA VAL A 43 -2.91 4.07 -0.48
C VAL A 43 -4.24 4.12 0.27
N LEU A 44 -4.67 2.99 0.85
CA LEU A 44 -5.89 2.92 1.66
C LEU A 44 -5.83 3.89 2.85
N LEU A 45 -4.73 3.86 3.60
CA LEU A 45 -4.58 4.67 4.82
C LEU A 45 -4.39 6.16 4.52
N ILE A 46 -3.78 6.52 3.39
CA ILE A 46 -3.83 7.90 2.87
C ILE A 46 -5.26 8.31 2.61
N GLY A 47 -6.04 7.48 1.92
CA GLY A 47 -7.44 7.75 1.63
C GLY A 47 -8.26 8.02 2.89
N VAL A 48 -8.11 7.18 3.91
CA VAL A 48 -8.79 7.33 5.21
C VAL A 48 -8.35 8.62 5.93
N ASP A 49 -7.05 8.95 5.95
CA ASP A 49 -6.56 10.18 6.58
C ASP A 49 -7.12 11.44 5.89
N LYS A 50 -7.21 11.42 4.55
CA LYS A 50 -7.78 12.52 3.76
C LYS A 50 -9.28 12.71 4.00
N ILE A 51 -10.05 11.64 4.18
CA ILE A 51 -11.46 11.72 4.55
C ILE A 51 -11.62 12.22 6.00
N LYS A 52 -10.87 11.65 6.95
CA LYS A 52 -10.92 12.04 8.36
C LYS A 52 -10.52 13.49 8.60
N SER A 53 -9.62 14.03 7.79
CA SER A 53 -9.16 15.41 7.90
C SER A 53 -10.20 16.44 7.39
N GLY A 54 -11.30 16.02 6.78
CA GLY A 54 -12.40 16.88 6.32
C GLY A 54 -12.10 17.76 5.09
N ASN A 55 -10.84 18.16 4.90
CA ASN A 55 -10.43 19.11 3.84
C ASN A 55 -10.36 18.50 2.42
N GLN A 56 -10.24 17.18 2.28
CA GLN A 56 -9.95 16.53 1.00
C GLN A 56 -10.75 15.24 0.77
N ILE A 57 -12.04 15.26 1.12
CA ILE A 57 -12.92 14.08 1.08
C ILE A 57 -12.98 13.44 -0.32
N LYS A 58 -13.08 14.23 -1.40
CA LYS A 58 -13.12 13.71 -2.79
C LYS A 58 -11.85 12.93 -3.14
N ILE A 59 -10.69 13.51 -2.80
CA ILE A 59 -9.37 12.89 -3.01
C ILE A 59 -9.23 11.63 -2.15
N GLY A 60 -9.70 11.67 -0.90
CA GLY A 60 -9.69 10.52 -0.03
C GLY A 60 -10.54 9.34 -0.56
N LYS A 61 -11.73 9.63 -1.09
CA LYS A 61 -12.58 8.62 -1.76
C LYS A 61 -11.91 8.02 -3.00
N PHE A 62 -11.19 8.84 -3.78
CA PHE A 62 -10.42 8.37 -4.92
C PHE A 62 -9.32 7.39 -4.51
N TYR A 63 -8.53 7.71 -3.47
CA TYR A 63 -7.52 6.81 -2.95
C TYR A 63 -8.12 5.49 -2.42
N ILE A 64 -9.25 5.54 -1.72
CA ILE A 64 -9.95 4.32 -1.28
C ILE A 64 -10.41 3.48 -2.48
N ALA A 65 -10.98 4.10 -3.51
CA ALA A 65 -11.40 3.38 -4.72
C ALA A 65 -10.21 2.70 -5.42
N MET A 66 -9.06 3.40 -5.53
CA MET A 66 -7.83 2.81 -6.04
C MET A 66 -7.36 1.62 -5.20
N ALA A 67 -7.39 1.74 -3.86
CA ALA A 67 -7.02 0.64 -2.97
C ALA A 67 -7.93 -0.59 -3.16
N ILE A 68 -9.23 -0.38 -3.36
CA ILE A 68 -10.19 -1.46 -3.63
C ILE A 68 -9.86 -2.16 -4.95
N ILE A 69 -9.63 -1.41 -6.04
CA ILE A 69 -9.25 -2.00 -7.33
C ILE A 69 -7.93 -2.78 -7.21
N ALA A 70 -6.92 -2.19 -6.55
CA ALA A 70 -5.64 -2.85 -6.31
C ALA A 70 -5.80 -4.12 -5.47
N SER A 71 -6.76 -4.16 -4.53
CA SER A 71 -7.04 -5.35 -3.73
C SER A 71 -7.61 -6.50 -4.54
N VAL A 72 -8.53 -6.21 -5.46
CA VAL A 72 -9.09 -7.23 -6.36
C VAL A 72 -8.00 -7.82 -7.25
N VAL A 73 -7.11 -6.98 -7.79
CA VAL A 73 -5.98 -7.44 -8.61
C VAL A 73 -4.99 -8.26 -7.78
N SER A 74 -4.68 -7.83 -6.56
CA SER A 74 -3.75 -8.56 -5.68
C SER A 74 -4.31 -9.91 -5.25
N ILE A 75 -5.62 -9.99 -4.97
CA ILE A 75 -6.31 -11.25 -4.66
C ILE A 75 -6.28 -12.19 -5.87
N LYS A 76 -6.55 -11.68 -7.08
CA LYS A 76 -6.44 -12.47 -8.31
C LYS A 76 -5.03 -13.06 -8.47
N ASN A 77 -3.99 -12.24 -8.31
CA ASN A 77 -2.60 -12.69 -8.43
C ASN A 77 -2.24 -13.72 -7.35
N LEU A 78 -2.69 -13.53 -6.10
CA LEU A 78 -2.48 -14.49 -5.03
C LEU A 78 -3.17 -15.84 -5.32
N PHE A 79 -4.39 -15.79 -5.86
CA PHE A 79 -5.13 -16.97 -6.25
C PHE A 79 -4.44 -17.72 -7.40
N GLU A 80 -3.98 -17.01 -8.43
CA GLU A 80 -3.18 -17.61 -9.52
C GLU A 80 -1.89 -18.26 -8.99
N PHE A 81 -1.20 -17.64 -8.02
CA PHE A 81 0.00 -18.23 -7.42
C PHE A 81 -0.27 -19.50 -6.59
N LEU A 82 -1.38 -19.54 -5.84
CA LEU A 82 -1.71 -20.68 -4.97
C LEU A 82 -2.23 -21.91 -5.71
N PHE A 83 -2.78 -21.72 -6.92
CA PHE A 83 -3.45 -22.77 -7.70
C PHE A 83 -2.80 -23.02 -9.08
N SER A 84 -1.62 -22.43 -9.33
CA SER A 84 -0.73 -22.72 -10.47
C SER A 84 0.39 -23.67 -10.06
#